data_AF-A0A6I5YS36-F1
#
_entry.id   AF-A0A6I5YS36-F1
#
_cell.length_a   1.000
_cell.length_b   1.000
_cell.length_c   1.000
_cell.angle_alpha   90.00
_cell.angle_beta   90.00
_cell.angle_gamma   90.00
#
_symmetry.space_group_name_H-M   'P 1'
#
loop_
_entity.id
_entity.type
_entity.pdbx_description
1 polymer ?
#
loop_
_entity_poly.entity_id
_entity_poly.type
_entity_poly.pdbx_seq_one_letter_code
_entity_poly.pdbx_strand_id
1 'polypeptide(L)'
;MLPKKGKKLPAWKGALTGRQAYADVMADLLKKEHGDSHRAVKLLMRQTDASERTIKHWLAAQHGPDTVFFLRLVATSPVIRAFVLGVIESPVMARQSSRPVRWDAAPLTPDAATANSMPQRPAGNDPINDPDHDPVNGPITEGLNERQRWFLDRVGKEARAKAWDIMAHWQVSPKTARRDIRGLQSAGLLRFEGARRNGRYRLVQ
;
A
#
# COMPACT_ATOMS: atom_id res chain seq x y z
N MET A 1 -36.69 0.52 -12.51
CA MET A 1 -35.27 0.95 -12.62
C MET A 1 -34.76 1.33 -11.23
N LEU A 2 -33.79 0.60 -10.68
CA LEU A 2 -33.17 0.97 -9.40
C LEU A 2 -32.17 2.13 -9.65
N PRO A 3 -32.18 3.21 -8.86
CA PRO A 3 -31.19 4.27 -9.01
C PRO A 3 -29.80 3.71 -8.71
N LYS A 4 -28.79 4.05 -9.53
CA LYS A 4 -27.37 3.73 -9.30
C LYS A 4 -26.96 4.27 -7.91
N LYS A 5 -26.92 3.40 -6.90
CA LYS A 5 -26.52 3.77 -5.54
C LYS A 5 -24.99 3.76 -5.41
N GLY A 6 -24.45 4.94 -5.05
CA GLY A 6 -23.24 5.15 -4.24
C GLY A 6 -21.90 4.62 -4.78
N LYS A 7 -21.16 5.45 -5.53
CA LYS A 7 -19.74 5.18 -5.86
C LYS A 7 -18.76 5.36 -4.68
N LYS A 8 -19.22 5.80 -3.51
CA LYS A 8 -18.35 6.13 -2.36
C LYS A 8 -19.05 5.78 -1.05
N LEU A 9 -18.36 5.01 -0.20
CA LEU A 9 -18.76 4.83 1.20
C LEU A 9 -18.74 6.20 1.90
N PRO A 10 -19.61 6.44 2.90
CA PRO A 10 -19.56 7.67 3.68
C PRO A 10 -18.16 7.81 4.31
N ALA A 11 -17.52 8.96 4.09
CA ALA A 11 -16.22 9.24 4.69
C ALA A 11 -16.38 9.31 6.21
N TRP A 12 -15.56 8.55 6.92
CA TRP A 12 -15.46 8.65 8.38
C TRP A 12 -15.22 10.11 8.76
N LYS A 13 -16.03 10.70 9.63
CA LYS A 13 -15.83 12.06 10.13
C LYS A 13 -15.04 12.00 11.45
N GLY A 14 -13.98 12.78 11.57
CA GLY A 14 -13.13 12.86 12.77
C GLY A 14 -11.65 12.55 12.54
N ALA A 15 -10.95 12.11 13.59
CA ALA A 15 -9.49 11.91 13.64
C ALA A 15 -8.93 10.94 12.58
N LEU A 16 -9.78 10.09 11.99
CA LEU A 16 -9.39 9.05 11.02
C LEU A 16 -10.04 9.26 9.64
N THR A 17 -10.30 10.52 9.27
CA THR A 17 -10.96 10.91 7.99
C THR A 17 -10.23 10.48 6.73
N GLY A 18 -8.92 10.25 6.81
CA GLY A 18 -8.11 9.83 5.67
C GLY A 18 -6.73 9.34 6.08
N ARG A 19 -5.99 8.81 5.11
CA ARG A 19 -4.66 8.20 5.34
C ARG A 19 -3.67 9.18 5.96
N GLN A 20 -3.69 10.45 5.55
CA GLN A 20 -2.81 11.47 6.12
C GLN A 20 -3.20 11.82 7.56
N ALA A 21 -4.49 12.09 7.82
CA ALA A 21 -4.99 12.35 9.17
C ALA A 21 -4.67 11.18 10.13
N TYR A 22 -4.80 9.94 9.65
CA TYR A 22 -4.38 8.76 10.39
C TYR A 22 -2.87 8.77 10.69
N ALA A 23 -2.02 9.06 9.71
CA ALA A 23 -0.58 9.15 9.91
C ALA A 23 -0.22 10.24 10.93
N ASP A 24 -0.86 11.41 10.87
CA ASP A 24 -0.65 12.52 11.79
C ASP A 24 -1.02 12.15 13.23
N VAL A 25 -2.20 11.53 13.42
CA VAL A 25 -2.66 11.06 14.73
C VAL A 25 -1.72 10.02 15.32
N MET A 26 -1.32 9.02 14.51
CA MET A 26 -0.42 7.98 14.99
C MET A 26 0.96 8.53 15.32
N ALA A 27 1.48 9.48 14.53
CA ALA A 27 2.75 10.14 14.82
C ALA A 27 2.70 10.89 16.16
N ASP A 28 1.63 11.63 16.40
CA ASP A 28 1.43 12.38 17.64
C ASP A 28 1.33 11.45 18.86
N LEU A 29 0.54 10.36 18.78
CA LEU A 29 0.42 9.37 19.85
C LEU A 29 1.76 8.70 20.17
N LEU A 30 2.51 8.28 19.14
CA LEU A 30 3.82 7.64 19.31
C LEU A 30 4.85 8.60 19.92
N LYS A 31 4.86 9.87 19.51
CA LYS A 31 5.73 10.90 20.07
C LYS A 31 5.37 11.27 21.49
N LYS A 32 4.07 11.29 21.83
CA LYS A 32 3.61 11.52 23.20
C LYS A 32 4.06 10.41 24.14
N GLU A 33 4.05 9.16 23.69
CA GLU A 33 4.44 8.01 24.51
C GLU A 33 5.96 7.85 24.62
N HIS A 34 6.67 7.92 23.50
CA HIS A 34 8.09 7.53 23.43
C HIS A 34 9.05 8.69 23.19
N GLY A 35 8.54 9.87 22.80
CA GLY A 35 9.34 10.99 22.32
C GLY A 35 9.85 10.80 20.88
N ASP A 36 10.73 11.70 20.44
CA ASP A 36 11.34 11.70 19.09
C ASP A 36 12.84 11.37 19.14
N SER A 37 13.23 10.46 20.04
CA SER A 37 14.63 10.10 20.27
C SER A 37 15.04 8.85 19.49
N HIS A 38 16.35 8.68 19.24
CA HIS A 38 16.86 7.43 18.64
C HIS A 38 16.52 6.20 19.51
N ARG A 39 16.44 6.37 20.84
CA ARG A 39 16.01 5.31 21.76
C ARG A 39 14.54 4.92 21.55
N ALA A 40 13.66 5.89 21.31
CA ALA A 40 12.26 5.66 20.98
C ALA A 40 12.13 4.80 19.71
N VAL A 41 12.92 5.12 18.68
CA VAL A 41 12.97 4.36 17.43
C VAL A 41 13.36 2.90 17.69
N LYS A 42 14.43 2.65 18.43
CA LYS A 42 14.87 1.26 18.74
C LYS A 42 13.84 0.50 19.59
N LEU A 43 13.17 1.17 20.52
CA LEU A 43 12.12 0.55 21.34
C LEU A 43 10.92 0.12 20.47
N LEU A 44 10.45 1.01 19.60
CA LEU A 44 9.34 0.75 18.69
C LEU A 44 9.66 -0.37 17.70
N MET A 45 10.89 -0.41 17.17
CA MET A 45 11.35 -1.54 16.35
C MET A 45 11.23 -2.85 17.11
N ARG A 46 11.70 -2.92 18.36
CA ARG A 46 11.63 -4.15 19.17
C ARG A 46 10.20 -4.57 19.49
N GLN A 47 9.29 -3.63 19.72
CA GLN A 47 7.89 -3.91 20.07
C GLN A 47 7.06 -4.36 18.86
N THR A 48 7.36 -3.83 17.68
CA THR A 48 6.53 -4.02 16.47
C THR A 48 7.19 -4.88 15.41
N ASP A 49 8.48 -5.20 15.56
CA ASP A 49 9.34 -5.85 14.58
C ASP A 49 9.40 -5.10 13.23
N ALA A 50 9.13 -3.79 13.26
CA ALA A 50 9.20 -2.95 12.08
C ALA A 50 10.63 -2.47 11.82
N SER A 51 10.96 -2.22 10.55
CA SER A 51 12.25 -1.64 10.17
C SER A 51 12.42 -0.22 10.72
N GLU A 52 13.66 0.21 10.93
CA GLU A 52 13.97 1.57 11.38
C GLU A 52 13.36 2.64 10.46
N ARG A 53 13.39 2.40 9.15
CA ARG A 53 12.80 3.28 8.14
C ARG A 53 11.28 3.40 8.33
N THR A 54 10.61 2.28 8.58
CA THR A 54 9.17 2.23 8.82
C THR A 54 8.80 3.05 10.05
N ILE A 55 9.53 2.89 11.16
CA ILE A 55 9.29 3.68 12.38
C ILE A 55 9.52 5.17 12.14
N LYS A 56 10.61 5.54 11.46
CA LYS A 56 10.89 6.94 11.12
C LYS A 56 9.78 7.55 10.25
N HIS A 57 9.22 6.78 9.32
CA HIS A 57 8.08 7.22 8.51
C HIS A 57 6.81 7.44 9.32
N TRP A 58 6.55 6.60 10.33
CA TRP A 58 5.42 6.78 11.25
C TRP A 58 5.61 8.03 12.11
N LEU A 59 6.79 8.22 12.71
CA LEU A 59 7.09 9.40 13.53
C LEU A 59 7.09 10.69 12.71
N ALA A 60 7.46 10.63 11.43
CA ALA A 60 7.41 11.79 10.52
C ALA A 60 6.01 12.02 9.90
N ALA A 61 5.00 11.25 10.28
CA ALA A 61 3.66 11.28 9.69
C ALA A 61 3.61 11.12 8.15
N GLN A 62 4.65 10.55 7.54
CA GLN A 62 4.68 10.31 6.09
C GLN A 62 3.73 9.18 5.72
N HIS A 63 3.73 8.12 6.52
CA HIS A 63 2.87 6.95 6.38
C HIS A 63 2.40 6.51 7.76
N GLY A 64 1.14 6.11 7.89
CA GLY A 64 0.65 5.46 9.12
C GLY A 64 1.06 3.98 9.17
N PRO A 65 1.02 3.36 10.35
CA PRO A 65 1.22 1.93 10.49
C PRO A 65 0.15 1.15 9.72
N ASP A 66 0.58 0.16 8.94
CA ASP A 66 -0.35 -0.77 8.29
C ASP A 66 -1.00 -1.69 9.32
N THR A 67 -2.04 -2.40 8.94
CA THR A 67 -2.94 -3.17 9.81
C THR A 67 -2.19 -4.08 10.79
N VAL A 68 -1.22 -4.86 10.33
CA VAL A 68 -0.44 -5.77 11.19
C VAL A 68 0.35 -4.99 12.24
N PHE A 69 1.02 -3.92 11.83
CA PHE A 69 1.80 -3.08 12.73
C PHE A 69 0.92 -2.28 13.69
N PHE A 70 -0.22 -1.81 13.21
CA PHE A 70 -1.23 -1.15 14.02
C PHE A 70 -1.76 -2.07 15.12
N LEU A 71 -2.09 -3.32 14.80
CA LEU A 71 -2.54 -4.30 15.80
C LEU A 71 -1.44 -4.63 16.83
N ARG A 72 -0.18 -4.76 16.39
CA ARG A 72 0.96 -4.91 17.30
C ARG A 72 1.11 -3.71 18.23
N LEU A 73 0.95 -2.49 17.71
CA LEU A 73 0.95 -1.27 18.50
C LEU A 73 -0.20 -1.24 19.51
N VAL A 74 -1.43 -1.59 19.11
CA VAL A 74 -2.56 -1.69 20.04
C VAL A 74 -2.29 -2.71 21.15
N ALA A 75 -1.63 -3.83 20.82
CA ALA A 75 -1.29 -4.87 21.80
C ALA A 75 -0.16 -4.45 22.76
N THR A 76 0.76 -3.57 22.36
CA THR A 76 2.00 -3.27 23.09
C THR A 76 2.04 -1.86 23.70
N SER A 77 1.42 -0.87 23.06
CA SER A 77 1.36 0.52 23.52
C SER A 77 0.06 0.77 24.31
N PRO A 78 0.12 1.15 25.59
CA PRO A 78 -1.06 1.56 26.35
C PRO A 78 -1.72 2.83 25.81
N VAL A 79 -0.96 3.80 25.28
CA VAL A 79 -1.50 5.07 24.76
C VAL A 79 -2.34 4.84 23.50
N ILE A 80 -1.84 4.05 22.57
CA ILE A 80 -2.57 3.70 21.34
C ILE A 80 -3.79 2.85 21.67
N ARG A 81 -3.68 1.91 22.62
CA ARG A 81 -4.82 1.12 23.09
C ARG A 81 -5.92 1.98 23.69
N ALA A 82 -5.57 2.93 24.57
CA ALA A 82 -6.51 3.86 25.17
C ALA A 82 -7.19 4.73 24.09
N PHE A 83 -6.43 5.20 23.10
CA PHE A 83 -6.99 5.91 21.95
C PHE A 83 -8.03 5.07 21.20
N VAL A 84 -7.72 3.81 20.88
CA VAL A 84 -8.65 2.92 20.18
C VAL A 84 -9.92 2.67 20.99
N LEU A 85 -9.80 2.40 22.29
CA LEU A 85 -10.96 2.23 23.18
C LEU A 85 -11.81 3.51 23.21
N GLY A 86 -11.19 4.69 23.31
CA GLY A 86 -11.91 5.96 23.27
C GLY A 86 -12.64 6.22 21.94
N VAL A 87 -12.11 5.72 20.82
CA VAL A 87 -12.81 5.77 19.53
C VAL A 87 -14.02 4.84 19.52
N ILE A 88 -13.89 3.63 20.07
CA ILE A 88 -14.97 2.62 20.15
C ILE A 88 -16.09 3.10 21.07
N GLU A 89 -15.74 3.66 22.24
CA GLU A 89 -16.67 4.12 23.26
C GLU A 89 -17.30 5.50 22.94
N SER A 90 -16.83 6.17 21.89
CA SER A 90 -17.30 7.52 21.56
C SER A 90 -18.81 7.53 21.23
N PRO A 91 -19.63 8.35 21.92
CA PRO A 91 -21.09 8.43 21.71
C PRO A 91 -21.48 8.99 20.32
N VAL A 92 -20.51 9.42 19.50
CA VAL A 92 -20.69 9.72 18.08
C VAL A 92 -20.94 8.44 17.28
N MET A 93 -20.33 7.31 17.66
CA MET A 93 -20.56 6.00 17.02
C MET A 93 -21.90 5.38 17.43
N ALA A 94 -22.29 5.48 18.69
CA ALA A 94 -23.60 5.00 19.19
C ALA A 94 -24.80 5.67 18.49
N ARG A 95 -24.65 6.93 18.05
CA ARG A 95 -25.65 7.66 17.25
C ARG A 95 -25.68 7.29 15.77
N GLN A 96 -24.62 6.66 15.24
CA GLN A 96 -24.57 6.20 13.84
C GLN A 96 -25.04 4.75 13.69
N SER A 97 -24.81 3.91 14.70
CA SER A 97 -25.27 2.51 14.74
C SER A 97 -26.77 2.34 15.01
N SER A 98 -27.45 3.39 15.51
CA SER A 98 -28.88 3.37 15.84
C SER A 98 -29.82 3.58 14.64
N ARG A 99 -29.30 3.73 13.40
CA ARG A 99 -30.14 3.58 12.20
C ARG A 99 -30.18 2.10 11.82
N PRO A 100 -31.30 1.38 12.02
CA PRO A 100 -31.39 -0.01 11.60
C PRO A 100 -31.17 -0.08 10.09
N VAL A 101 -30.13 -0.79 9.67
CA VAL A 101 -30.01 -1.24 8.28
C VAL A 101 -31.07 -2.31 8.10
N ARG A 102 -32.23 -1.94 7.54
CA ARG A 102 -33.21 -2.90 7.02
C ARG A 102 -32.56 -3.64 5.86
N TRP A 103 -32.07 -4.84 6.13
CA TRP A 103 -31.88 -5.86 5.11
C TRP A 103 -33.27 -6.43 4.85
N ASP A 104 -34.08 -5.76 4.04
CA ASP A 104 -35.33 -6.36 3.59
C ASP A 104 -34.97 -7.58 2.73
N ALA A 105 -35.10 -8.77 3.31
CA ALA A 105 -34.93 -10.04 2.64
C ALA A 105 -36.06 -10.20 1.61
N ALA A 106 -35.77 -9.89 0.34
CA ALA A 106 -36.67 -10.22 -0.75
C ALA A 106 -36.61 -11.74 -1.01
N PRO A 107 -37.76 -12.44 -1.14
CA PRO A 107 -37.77 -13.86 -1.44
C PRO A 107 -37.21 -14.15 -2.83
N LEU A 108 -36.37 -15.17 -2.93
CA LEU A 108 -35.91 -15.71 -4.20
C LEU A 108 -37.05 -16.50 -4.85
N THR A 109 -37.61 -15.99 -5.94
CA THR A 109 -38.39 -16.79 -6.88
C THR A 109 -37.58 -16.98 -8.16
N PRO A 110 -37.43 -18.22 -8.66
CA PRO A 110 -36.88 -18.46 -9.98
C PRO A 110 -38.01 -18.37 -11.01
N ASP A 111 -37.82 -17.63 -12.10
CA ASP A 111 -38.22 -18.14 -13.43
C ASP A 111 -37.83 -17.24 -14.62
N ALA A 112 -37.48 -17.97 -15.70
CA ALA A 112 -37.66 -17.70 -17.13
C ALA A 112 -36.88 -16.58 -17.85
N ALA A 113 -35.84 -17.04 -18.56
CA ALA A 113 -35.55 -16.85 -19.99
C ALA A 113 -35.97 -15.53 -20.71
N THR A 114 -35.00 -14.85 -21.33
CA THR A 114 -35.02 -14.44 -22.76
C THR A 114 -33.61 -14.04 -23.22
N ALA A 115 -33.25 -14.45 -24.44
CA ALA A 115 -31.97 -14.32 -25.09
C ALA A 115 -31.70 -12.94 -25.74
N ASN A 116 -30.42 -12.73 -26.06
CA ASN A 116 -29.81 -11.76 -26.99
C ASN A 116 -29.87 -10.26 -26.69
N SER A 117 -28.69 -9.69 -26.38
CA SER A 117 -27.93 -8.85 -27.32
C SER A 117 -26.65 -8.33 -26.66
N MET A 118 -25.48 -8.60 -27.26
CA MET A 118 -24.24 -7.90 -26.92
C MET A 118 -24.36 -6.41 -27.30
N PRO A 119 -23.86 -5.50 -26.46
CA PRO A 119 -23.11 -4.37 -26.97
C PRO A 119 -21.73 -4.27 -26.31
N GLN A 120 -20.84 -3.65 -27.07
CA GLN A 120 -19.40 -3.67 -26.87
C GLN A 120 -18.91 -2.97 -25.59
N ARG A 121 -17.69 -3.37 -25.17
CA ARG A 121 -16.91 -2.80 -24.06
C ARG A 121 -16.74 -1.28 -24.17
N PRO A 122 -16.43 -0.64 -23.04
CA PRO A 122 -15.13 0.03 -23.01
C PRO A 122 -14.24 -0.52 -21.90
N ALA A 123 -12.97 -0.67 -22.26
CA ALA A 123 -11.86 -0.98 -21.38
C ALA A 123 -11.77 0.06 -20.25
N GLY A 124 -11.60 -0.41 -19.02
CA GLY A 124 -11.50 0.47 -17.86
C GLY A 124 -11.25 -0.29 -16.56
N ASN A 125 -10.03 -0.81 -16.44
CA ASN A 125 -9.28 -1.11 -15.22
C ASN A 125 -10.08 -1.50 -13.96
N ASP A 126 -10.17 -2.81 -13.74
CA ASP A 126 -9.71 -3.43 -12.50
C ASP A 126 -8.94 -4.69 -12.89
N PRO A 127 -7.84 -5.01 -12.17
CA PRO A 127 -8.00 -6.04 -11.17
C PRO A 127 -7.35 -5.69 -9.83
N ILE A 128 -8.18 -5.76 -8.80
CA ILE A 128 -7.90 -6.56 -7.59
C ILE A 128 -7.04 -7.77 -7.98
N ASN A 129 -5.75 -7.68 -7.65
CA ASN A 129 -4.84 -8.79 -7.46
C ASN A 129 -3.65 -8.20 -6.72
N ASP A 130 -3.69 -8.30 -5.39
CA ASP A 130 -2.48 -8.29 -4.57
C ASP A 130 -1.85 -9.68 -4.72
N PRO A 131 -0.68 -9.81 -5.35
CA PRO A 131 0.24 -10.86 -4.98
C PRO A 131 0.92 -10.38 -3.69
N ASP A 132 0.47 -10.97 -2.60
CA ASP A 132 1.17 -11.02 -1.32
C ASP A 132 2.58 -11.56 -1.57
N HIS A 133 3.56 -10.66 -1.73
CA HIS A 133 4.95 -10.84 -1.36
C HIS A 133 5.64 -9.48 -1.46
N ASP A 134 5.60 -8.70 -0.39
CA ASP A 134 6.48 -7.53 -0.27
C ASP A 134 7.89 -8.08 0.00
N PRO A 135 8.87 -7.92 -0.90
CA PRO A 135 10.23 -8.34 -0.61
C PRO A 135 10.72 -7.39 0.46
N VAL A 136 11.22 -7.97 1.56
CA VAL A 136 11.96 -7.29 2.62
C VAL A 136 12.73 -6.13 2.03
N ASN A 137 12.37 -4.89 2.43
CA ASN A 137 13.13 -3.70 2.10
C ASN A 137 14.52 -3.87 2.71
N GLY A 138 15.45 -4.44 1.95
CA GLY A 138 16.88 -4.24 2.17
C GLY A 138 17.15 -2.74 2.15
N PRO A 139 18.04 -2.25 3.03
CA PRO A 139 18.40 -0.84 3.03
C PRO A 139 18.87 -0.42 1.65
N ILE A 140 18.52 0.80 1.25
CA ILE A 140 19.29 1.51 0.24
C ILE A 140 20.61 1.86 0.95
N THR A 141 21.48 0.87 1.10
CA THR A 141 22.88 1.08 1.43
C THR A 141 23.53 1.72 0.20
N GLU A 142 24.63 2.44 0.38
CA GLU A 142 25.42 3.08 -0.67
C GLU A 142 26.05 2.06 -1.65
N GLY A 143 25.19 1.36 -2.40
CA GLY A 143 25.51 0.29 -3.33
C GLY A 143 24.24 -0.25 -4.00
N LEU A 144 24.39 -0.82 -5.20
CA LEU A 144 23.29 -1.41 -5.97
C LEU A 144 22.64 -2.56 -5.19
N ASN A 145 21.30 -2.65 -5.14
CA ASN A 145 20.61 -3.84 -4.61
C ASN A 145 20.85 -5.06 -5.53
N GLU A 146 20.77 -6.28 -5.00
CA GLU A 146 20.94 -7.54 -5.73
C GLU A 146 20.05 -7.64 -6.98
N ARG A 147 18.76 -7.25 -6.87
CA ARG A 147 17.84 -7.20 -8.02
C ARG A 147 18.30 -6.24 -9.11
N GLN A 148 18.89 -5.11 -8.71
CA GLN A 148 19.40 -4.11 -9.63
C GLN A 148 20.68 -4.59 -10.32
N ARG A 149 21.60 -5.24 -9.59
CA ARG A 149 22.79 -5.89 -10.17
C ARG A 149 22.41 -6.98 -11.17
N TRP A 150 21.45 -7.83 -10.80
CA TRP A 150 20.91 -8.87 -11.67
C TRP A 150 20.32 -8.27 -12.97
N PHE A 151 19.56 -7.17 -12.85
CA PHE A 151 18.99 -6.53 -14.03
C PHE A 151 20.06 -5.90 -14.94
N LEU A 152 21.15 -5.35 -14.38
CA LEU A 152 22.28 -4.83 -15.17
C LEU A 152 22.99 -5.94 -15.95
N ASP A 153 23.29 -7.07 -15.29
CA ASP A 153 23.87 -8.25 -15.95
C ASP A 153 22.96 -8.76 -17.08
N ARG A 154 21.65 -8.81 -16.83
CA ARG A 154 20.66 -9.20 -17.83
C ARG A 154 20.59 -8.22 -19.00
N VAL A 155 20.64 -6.90 -18.78
CA VAL A 155 20.69 -5.90 -19.86
C VAL A 155 21.97 -6.04 -20.69
N GLY A 156 23.09 -6.40 -20.06
CA GLY A 156 24.35 -6.68 -20.76
C GLY A 156 24.27 -7.91 -21.66
N LYS A 157 23.54 -8.95 -21.24
CA LYS A 157 23.39 -10.23 -21.97
C LYS A 157 22.23 -10.22 -22.98
N GLU A 158 21.15 -9.49 -22.70
CA GLU A 158 19.90 -9.48 -23.48
C GLU A 158 19.51 -8.07 -23.93
N ALA A 159 19.40 -7.84 -25.24
CA ALA A 159 19.04 -6.54 -25.80
C ALA A 159 17.59 -6.07 -25.52
N ARG A 160 16.75 -6.88 -24.85
CA ARG A 160 15.31 -6.62 -24.63
C ARG A 160 14.83 -6.84 -23.20
N ALA A 161 15.73 -6.75 -22.21
CA ALA A 161 15.34 -6.81 -20.81
C ALA A 161 14.26 -5.76 -20.46
N LYS A 162 13.26 -6.14 -19.67
CA LYS A 162 12.09 -5.33 -19.28
C LYS A 162 11.80 -5.46 -17.79
N ALA A 163 11.00 -4.52 -17.27
CA ALA A 163 10.48 -4.61 -15.90
C ALA A 163 9.76 -5.94 -15.62
N TRP A 164 9.12 -6.52 -16.64
CA TRP A 164 8.50 -7.83 -16.54
C TRP A 164 9.47 -8.93 -16.13
N ASP A 165 10.73 -8.88 -16.57
CA ASP A 165 11.71 -9.91 -16.24
C ASP A 165 12.08 -9.87 -14.75
N ILE A 166 12.15 -8.66 -14.17
CA ILE A 166 12.33 -8.49 -12.72
C ILE A 166 11.12 -9.04 -11.97
N MET A 167 9.90 -8.73 -12.44
CA MET A 167 8.67 -9.25 -11.84
C MET A 167 8.64 -10.77 -11.86
N ALA A 168 8.97 -11.39 -13.00
CA ALA A 168 8.92 -12.84 -13.17
C ALA A 168 10.00 -13.54 -12.35
N HIS A 169 11.23 -13.01 -12.33
CA HIS A 169 12.35 -13.64 -11.63
C HIS A 169 12.27 -13.50 -10.11
N TRP A 170 11.82 -12.34 -9.62
CA TRP A 170 11.83 -12.01 -8.18
C TRP A 170 10.43 -11.99 -7.56
N GLN A 171 9.40 -12.33 -8.32
CA GLN A 171 7.99 -12.32 -7.90
C GLN A 171 7.54 -10.99 -7.28
N VAL A 172 8.06 -9.87 -7.80
CA VAL A 172 7.77 -8.53 -7.27
C VAL A 172 6.68 -7.81 -8.06
N SER A 173 6.02 -6.85 -7.40
CA SER A 173 5.02 -6.01 -8.05
C SER A 173 5.60 -5.20 -9.24
N PRO A 174 4.75 -4.81 -10.22
CA PRO A 174 5.17 -3.92 -11.31
C PRO A 174 5.75 -2.59 -10.82
N LYS A 175 5.26 -2.09 -9.68
CA LYS A 175 5.73 -0.85 -9.05
C LYS A 175 7.16 -1.00 -8.55
N THR A 176 7.47 -2.13 -7.91
CA THR A 176 8.80 -2.44 -7.39
C THR A 176 9.80 -2.62 -8.52
N ALA A 177 9.47 -3.41 -9.55
CA ALA A 177 10.33 -3.58 -10.71
C ALA A 177 10.67 -2.25 -11.43
N ARG A 178 9.67 -1.38 -11.60
CA ARG A 178 9.90 -0.04 -12.20
C ARG A 178 10.74 0.87 -11.31
N ARG A 179 10.60 0.78 -9.98
CA ARG A 179 11.40 1.54 -9.03
C ARG A 179 12.87 1.13 -9.11
N ASP A 180 13.15 -0.18 -9.17
CA ASP A 180 14.52 -0.70 -9.26
C ASP A 180 15.21 -0.18 -10.53
N ILE A 181 14.53 -0.22 -11.68
CA ILE A 181 15.00 0.36 -12.95
C ILE A 181 15.22 1.87 -12.85
N ARG A 182 14.29 2.61 -12.22
CA ARG A 182 14.43 4.06 -12.03
C ARG A 182 15.65 4.39 -11.15
N GLY A 183 15.93 3.57 -10.15
CA GLY A 183 17.13 3.69 -9.32
C GLY A 183 18.41 3.57 -10.17
N LEU A 184 18.48 2.59 -11.06
CA LEU A 184 19.60 2.41 -12.01
C LEU A 184 19.77 3.59 -12.97
N GLN A 185 18.66 4.15 -13.47
CA GLN A 185 18.69 5.32 -14.34
C GLN A 185 19.16 6.57 -13.59
N SER A 186 18.73 6.74 -12.34
CA SER A 186 19.12 7.88 -11.49
C SER A 186 20.60 7.81 -11.10
N ALA A 187 21.14 6.60 -10.95
CA ALA A 187 22.57 6.35 -10.72
C ALA A 187 23.42 6.48 -12.01
N GLY A 188 22.81 6.80 -13.15
CA GLY A 188 23.52 6.97 -14.42
C GLY A 188 24.09 5.68 -15.01
N LEU A 189 23.64 4.50 -14.56
CA LEU A 189 24.16 3.20 -15.02
C LEU A 189 23.34 2.62 -16.18
N LEU A 190 22.13 3.14 -16.39
CA LEU A 190 21.16 2.60 -17.34
C LEU A 190 20.41 3.74 -18.04
N ARG A 191 20.25 3.65 -19.36
CA ARG A 191 19.39 4.55 -20.14
C ARG A 191 18.37 3.77 -20.95
N PHE A 192 17.20 4.37 -21.19
CA PHE A 192 16.22 3.83 -22.13
C PHE A 192 16.41 4.49 -23.50
N GLU A 193 16.55 3.68 -24.54
CA GLU A 193 16.73 4.12 -25.92
C GLU A 193 15.54 3.73 -26.79
N GLY A 194 15.09 4.68 -27.62
CA GLY A 194 14.01 4.47 -28.59
C GLY A 194 12.62 4.83 -28.08
N ALA A 195 11.61 4.55 -28.90
CA ALA A 195 10.22 4.89 -28.62
C ALA A 195 9.62 4.03 -27.49
N ARG A 196 8.65 4.56 -26.74
CA ARG A 196 8.05 3.89 -25.57
C ARG A 196 7.53 2.46 -25.84
N ARG A 197 7.11 2.14 -27.07
CA ARG A 197 6.58 0.81 -27.45
C ARG A 197 7.68 -0.18 -27.85
N ASN A 198 8.81 0.30 -28.38
CA ASN A 198 9.81 -0.52 -29.09
C ASN A 198 11.23 -0.34 -28.54
N GLY A 199 11.39 0.56 -27.57
CA GLY A 199 12.68 0.89 -26.99
C GLY A 199 13.20 -0.19 -26.06
N ARG A 200 14.46 -0.02 -25.67
CA ARG A 200 15.22 -0.98 -24.86
C ARG A 200 16.10 -0.26 -23.85
N TYR A 201 16.46 -0.95 -22.79
CA TYR A 201 17.46 -0.44 -21.86
C TYR A 201 18.87 -0.74 -22.37
N ARG A 202 19.79 0.18 -22.12
CA ARG A 202 21.23 0.07 -22.42
C ARG A 202 22.03 0.53 -21.22
N LEU A 203 23.16 -0.14 -20.99
CA LEU A 203 24.15 0.31 -20.01
C LEU A 203 24.73 1.64 -20.50
N VAL A 204 24.91 2.57 -19.56
CA VAL A 204 25.64 3.81 -19.81
C VAL A 204 27.11 3.50 -19.53
N GLN A 205 27.97 3.72 -20.52
CA GLN A 205 29.42 3.62 -20.37
C GLN A 205 29.99 4.90 -19.77
#